data_AF-A0A699WKG3-F1
#
_entry.id   AF-A0A699WKG3-F1
#
_cell.length_a   1.000
_cell.length_b   1.000
_cell.length_c   1.000
_cell.angle_alpha   90.00
_cell.angle_beta   90.00
_cell.angle_gamma   90.00
#
_symmetry.space_group_name_H-M   'P 1'
#
loop_
_entity.id
_entity.type
_entity.pdbx_description
1 polymer ?
#
loop_
_entity_poly.entity_id
_entity_poly.type
_entity_poly.pdbx_seq_one_letter_code
_entity_poly.pdbx_strand_id
1 'polypeptide(L)'
;DFHCDKRIAWVETEGIPFKLWTENTFRRIASRWGAFLSVDDQEDSCFHSKRLCVHTTNTRRDKNQNSNIFGDDDGAEDGREHQVNEDPIEEGKVMINKEASDDPF
;
A
#
# COMPACT_ATOMS: atom_id res chain seq x y z
N ASP A 1 0.17 38.04 18.45
CA ASP A 1 1.09 37.20 17.66
C ASP A 1 0.45 35.82 17.52
N PHE A 2 0.43 35.25 16.32
CA PHE A 2 -0.25 33.97 16.06
C PHE A 2 0.78 32.84 16.03
N HIS A 3 0.77 32.00 17.07
CA HIS A 3 1.67 30.86 17.19
C HIS A 3 0.95 29.56 16.82
N CYS A 4 1.43 28.89 15.77
CA CYS A 4 1.01 27.52 15.43
C CYS A 4 2.06 26.53 15.93
N ASP A 5 1.77 25.83 17.02
CA ASP A 5 2.67 24.82 17.60
C ASP A 5 2.69 23.52 16.79
N LYS A 6 1.62 23.27 16.04
CA LYS A 6 1.32 22.03 15.32
C LYS A 6 0.82 22.33 13.92
N ARG A 7 1.28 21.57 12.92
CA ARG A 7 0.87 21.72 11.52
C ARG A 7 0.71 20.36 10.86
N ILE A 8 -0.32 20.21 10.04
CA ILE A 8 -0.52 19.05 9.17
C ILE A 8 0.14 19.36 7.82
N ALA A 9 0.94 18.43 7.31
CA ALA A 9 1.58 18.54 6.01
C ALA A 9 1.43 17.23 5.22
N TRP A 10 1.42 17.36 3.89
CA TRP A 10 1.48 16.22 2.98
C TRP A 10 2.89 16.12 2.40
N VAL A 11 3.51 14.95 2.50
CA VAL A 11 4.84 14.66 1.96
C VAL A 11 4.66 13.72 0.78
N GLU A 12 5.03 14.16 -0.41
CA GLU A 12 5.09 13.29 -1.58
C GLU A 12 6.43 12.53 -1.58
N THR A 13 6.34 11.22 -1.77
CA THR A 13 7.47 10.29 -1.81
C THR A 13 7.50 9.65 -3.19
N GLU A 14 8.67 9.56 -3.81
CA GLU A 14 8.90 8.91 -5.11
C GLU A 14 9.86 7.72 -4.92
N GLY A 15 9.66 6.61 -5.64
CA GLY A 15 10.52 5.42 -5.57
C GLY A 15 9.81 4.06 -5.72
N ILE A 16 10.60 2.99 -5.84
CA ILE A 16 10.16 1.61 -6.12
C ILE A 16 9.92 0.82 -4.80
N PRO A 17 8.99 -0.15 -4.75
CA PRO A 17 7.61 -0.11 -5.21
C PRO A 17 6.69 -0.01 -3.99
N PHE A 18 5.83 1.01 -3.96
CA PHE A 18 4.96 1.27 -2.81
C PHE A 18 4.03 0.10 -2.42
N LYS A 19 3.73 -0.81 -3.35
CA LYS A 19 2.96 -2.03 -3.08
C LYS A 19 3.63 -3.00 -2.12
N LEU A 20 4.96 -2.90 -1.92
CA LEU A 20 5.70 -3.69 -0.95
C LEU A 20 5.91 -2.95 0.38
N TRP A 21 5.51 -1.68 0.48
CA TRP A 21 5.68 -0.92 1.70
C TRP A 21 4.53 -1.19 2.64
N THR A 22 4.87 -1.57 3.86
CA THR A 22 3.90 -1.68 4.95
C THR A 22 3.69 -0.30 5.57
N GLU A 23 2.64 -0.17 6.37
CA GLU A 23 2.41 1.03 7.20
C GLU A 23 3.65 1.39 8.04
N ASN A 24 4.41 0.38 8.49
CA ASN A 24 5.64 0.60 9.25
C ASN A 24 6.73 1.29 8.42
N THR A 25 6.86 0.94 7.13
CA THR A 25 7.76 1.62 6.20
C THR A 25 7.35 3.08 6.04
N PHE A 26 6.07 3.37 5.84
CA PHE A 26 5.56 4.73 5.76
C PHE A 26 5.78 5.53 7.05
N ARG A 27 5.56 4.90 8.21
CA ARG A 27 5.82 5.50 9.53
C ARG A 27 7.28 5.84 9.73
N ARG A 28 8.19 4.95 9.32
CA ARG A 28 9.64 5.17 9.36
C ARG A 28 10.05 6.35 8.47
N ILE A 29 9.50 6.45 7.26
CA ILE A 29 9.77 7.58 6.36
C ILE A 29 9.26 8.89 6.96
N ALA A 30 7.99 8.91 7.39
CA ALA A 30 7.34 10.08 7.99
C ALA A 30 8.06 10.62 9.23
N SER A 31 8.71 9.76 10.02
CA SER A 31 9.41 10.11 11.27
C SER A 31 10.44 11.23 11.11
N ARG A 32 10.98 11.44 9.90
CA ARG A 32 11.94 12.52 9.61
C ARG A 32 11.31 13.91 9.67
N TRP A 33 10.00 14.00 9.47
CA TRP A 33 9.23 15.24 9.45
C TRP A 33 8.27 15.37 10.64
N GLY A 34 7.73 14.25 11.14
CA GLY A 34 6.79 14.27 12.27
C GLY A 34 6.10 12.93 12.49
N ALA A 35 4.96 12.97 13.19
CA ALA A 35 4.16 11.78 13.43
C ALA A 35 3.36 11.40 12.17
N PHE A 36 3.44 10.14 11.77
CA PHE A 36 2.64 9.59 10.67
C PHE A 36 1.15 9.58 11.04
N LEU A 37 0.30 10.03 10.12
CA LEU A 37 -1.15 10.03 10.28
C LEU A 37 -1.85 9.09 9.31
N SER A 38 -1.52 9.18 8.02
CA SER A 38 -2.18 8.40 6.97
C SER A 38 -1.33 8.39 5.70
N VAL A 39 -1.58 7.41 4.84
CA VAL A 39 -1.11 7.41 3.45
C VAL A 39 -2.31 7.68 2.54
N ASP A 40 -2.07 8.39 1.44
CA ASP A 40 -3.05 8.62 0.38
C ASP A 40 -3.12 7.34 -0.48
N ASP A 41 -4.10 6.48 -0.20
CA ASP A 41 -4.30 5.18 -0.86
C ASP A 41 -5.21 5.28 -2.09
N GLN A 42 -5.20 6.43 -2.76
CA GLN A 42 -5.81 6.56 -4.08
C GLN A 42 -5.01 5.69 -5.08
N GLU A 43 -5.45 4.44 -5.26
CA GLU A 43 -4.83 3.46 -6.17
C GLU A 43 -5.00 3.83 -7.65
N ASP A 44 -5.77 4.88 -7.92
CA ASP A 44 -6.12 5.31 -9.26
C ASP A 44 -5.06 6.27 -9.79
N SER A 45 -4.08 5.73 -10.54
CA SER A 45 -3.26 6.38 -11.59
C SER A 45 -1.80 6.80 -11.31
N CYS A 46 -1.30 6.90 -10.06
CA CYS A 46 0.10 7.32 -9.82
C CYS A 46 0.97 6.22 -9.19
N PHE A 47 1.62 5.41 -10.03
CA PHE A 47 2.59 4.40 -9.56
C PHE A 47 3.96 4.98 -9.21
N HIS A 48 4.16 6.28 -9.45
CA HIS A 48 5.46 6.92 -9.33
C HIS A 48 5.63 7.68 -8.01
N SER A 49 4.53 8.02 -7.34
CA SER A 49 4.57 8.69 -6.04
C SER A 49 3.46 8.24 -5.08
N LYS A 50 3.71 8.38 -3.77
CA LYS A 50 2.72 8.25 -2.70
C LYS A 50 2.80 9.44 -1.75
N ARG A 51 1.65 9.90 -1.26
CA ARG A 51 1.56 11.04 -0.34
C ARG A 51 1.34 10.55 1.10
N LEU A 52 2.13 11.07 2.03
CA LEU A 52 2.04 10.78 3.47
C LEU A 52 1.53 12.01 4.20
N CYS A 53 0.50 11.83 5.00
CA CYS A 53 0.02 12.84 5.94
C CYS A 53 0.86 12.78 7.21
N VAL A 54 1.47 13.90 7.57
CA VAL A 54 2.33 14.01 8.76
C VAL A 54 1.89 15.16 9.65
N HIS A 55 1.92 14.91 10.95
CA HIS A 55 1.75 15.92 11.97
C HIS A 55 3.12 16.43 12.42
N THR A 56 3.44 17.65 12.02
CA THR A 56 4.70 18.31 12.35
C THR A 56 4.53 19.17 13.60
N THR A 57 5.51 19.12 14.49
CA THR A 57 5.60 20.01 15.66
C THR A 57 6.79 20.95 15.47
N ASN A 58 6.63 22.20 15.88
CA ASN A 58 7.73 23.18 15.87
C ASN A 58 8.71 22.97 17.05
N THR A 59 8.91 21.71 17.45
CA THR A 59 9.88 21.34 18.47
C THR A 59 11.21 21.22 17.77
N ARG A 60 12.07 22.21 17.98
CA ARG A 60 13.40 22.35 17.40
C ARG A 60 14.29 21.14 17.75
N ARG A 61 14.17 20.06 16.98
CA ARG A 61 15.04 18.87 16.92
C ARG A 61 15.65 18.43 18.26
N ASP A 62 14.90 17.68 19.06
CA ASP A 62 15.53 16.75 19.98
C ASP A 62 15.91 15.50 19.20
N LYS A 63 17.13 15.51 18.65
CA LYS A 63 17.74 14.34 18.01
C LYS A 63 18.02 13.28 19.07
N ASN A 64 17.05 12.42 19.34
CA ASN A 64 17.31 11.13 19.97
C ASN A 64 16.33 10.07 19.49
N GLN A 65 16.53 9.58 18.26
CA GLN A 65 16.15 8.22 17.91
C GLN A 65 17.35 7.57 17.21
N ASN A 66 18.31 7.19 18.04
CA ASN A 66 19.30 6.18 17.72
C ASN A 66 18.69 4.78 17.87
N SER A 67 17.74 4.41 17.00
CA SER A 67 17.35 3.00 16.86
C SER A 67 17.83 2.50 15.51
N ASN A 68 18.59 1.41 15.53
CA ASN A 68 19.14 0.74 14.36
C ASN A 68 18.03 0.52 13.31
N ILE A 69 18.09 1.23 12.19
CA ILE A 69 17.00 1.29 11.19
C ILE A 69 16.97 0.03 10.29
N PHE A 70 18.03 -0.79 10.30
CA PHE A 70 18.22 -1.93 9.39
C PHE A 70 18.54 -3.28 10.05
N GLY A 71 18.45 -3.38 11.38
CA GLY A 71 18.71 -4.65 12.08
C GLY A 71 17.42 -5.27 12.60
N ASP A 72 17.35 -6.60 12.54
CA ASP A 72 16.31 -7.49 13.08
C ASP A 72 15.14 -7.77 12.11
N ASP A 73 15.51 -8.27 10.93
CA ASP A 73 14.81 -9.34 10.23
C ASP A 73 15.04 -10.64 11.02
N ASP A 74 14.03 -11.13 11.76
CA ASP A 74 13.93 -12.51 12.27
C ASP A 74 12.53 -12.68 12.89
N GLY A 75 11.53 -12.73 12.03
CA GLY A 75 10.15 -13.08 12.38
C GLY A 75 9.64 -14.07 11.35
N ALA A 76 10.04 -15.33 11.49
CA ALA A 76 9.52 -16.44 10.69
C ALA A 76 7.99 -16.42 10.72
N GLU A 77 7.37 -16.14 9.58
CA GLU A 77 5.94 -16.39 9.42
C GLU A 77 5.73 -17.91 9.36
N ASP A 78 5.17 -18.43 10.45
CA ASP A 78 4.55 -19.75 10.56
C ASP A 78 3.65 -19.96 9.33
N GLY A 79 4.04 -20.91 8.47
CA GLY A 79 3.29 -21.32 7.31
C GLY A 79 1.93 -21.87 7.72
N ARG A 80 0.93 -20.99 7.77
CA ARG A 80 -0.47 -21.40 7.83
C ARG A 80 -1.10 -21.09 6.49
N GLU A 81 -0.96 -22.06 5.62
CA GLU A 81 -1.67 -22.19 4.35
C GLU A 81 -3.16 -21.91 4.60
N HIS A 82 -3.67 -20.82 4.05
CA HIS A 82 -5.11 -20.61 3.96
C HIS A 82 -5.59 -21.55 2.86
N GLN A 83 -6.21 -22.68 3.26
CA GLN A 83 -6.95 -23.52 2.34
C GLN A 83 -8.12 -22.70 1.80
N VAL A 84 -7.93 -22.09 0.63
CA VAL A 84 -9.05 -21.73 -0.23
C VAL A 84 -9.58 -23.05 -0.76
N ASN A 85 -10.74 -23.46 -0.28
CA ASN A 85 -11.48 -24.54 -0.92
C ASN A 85 -11.79 -24.04 -2.33
N GLU A 86 -11.18 -24.66 -3.33
CA GLU A 86 -11.58 -24.47 -4.72
C GLU A 86 -12.95 -25.13 -4.88
N ASP A 87 -14.03 -24.34 -4.85
CA ASP A 87 -15.28 -24.78 -5.43
C ASP A 87 -15.01 -25.06 -6.92
N PRO A 88 -15.39 -26.23 -7.47
CA PRO A 88 -15.18 -26.52 -8.88
C PRO A 88 -15.85 -25.46 -9.73
N ILE A 89 -15.06 -24.78 -10.56
CA ILE A 89 -15.55 -23.93 -11.63
C ILE A 89 -16.37 -24.84 -12.55
N GLU A 90 -17.69 -24.72 -12.49
CA GLU A 90 -18.58 -25.38 -13.43
C GLU A 90 -18.27 -24.78 -14.80
N GLU A 91 -17.54 -25.53 -15.64
CA GLU A 91 -17.36 -25.18 -17.04
C GLU A 91 -18.75 -25.14 -17.70
N GLY A 92 -19.32 -23.94 -17.78
CA GLY A 92 -20.50 -23.67 -18.55
C GLY A 92 -20.23 -24.07 -19.99
N LYS A 93 -20.73 -25.25 -20.37
CA LYS A 93 -20.73 -25.72 -21.76
C LYS A 93 -21.41 -24.66 -22.62
N VAL A 94 -20.62 -23.99 -23.45
CA VAL A 94 -21.10 -23.24 -24.60
C VAL A 94 -21.81 -24.23 -25.52
N MET A 95 -23.15 -24.22 -25.48
CA MET A 95 -23.96 -24.99 -26.40
C MET A 95 -23.96 -24.30 -27.76
N ILE A 96 -23.04 -24.72 -28.63
CA ILE A 96 -23.16 -24.48 -30.06
C ILE A 96 -24.33 -25.31 -30.59
N ASN A 97 -25.49 -24.66 -30.75
CA ASN A 97 -26.58 -25.16 -31.57
C ASN A 97 -26.10 -25.21 -33.03
N LYS A 98 -25.71 -26.41 -33.47
CA LYS A 98 -25.48 -26.74 -34.87
C LYS A 98 -26.84 -26.89 -35.54
N GLU A 99 -27.42 -25.77 -35.96
CA GLU A 99 -28.58 -25.80 -36.85
C GLU A 99 -28.09 -26.01 -38.27
N ALA A 100 -28.34 -27.21 -38.79
CA ALA A 100 -28.18 -27.52 -40.20
C ALA A 100 -29.30 -26.79 -40.96
N SER A 101 -28.94 -26.00 -41.97
CA SER A 101 -29.90 -25.55 -42.96
C SER A 101 -29.18 -25.35 -44.29
N ASP A 102 -29.76 -25.98 -45.30
CA ASP A 102 -29.19 -26.32 -46.59
C ASP A 102 -28.92 -25.10 -47.47
N ASP A 103 -27.79 -25.16 -48.19
CA ASP A 103 -27.42 -24.27 -49.28
C ASP A 103 -28.03 -24.79 -50.60
N PRO A 104 -28.81 -23.98 -51.32
CA PRO A 104 -28.84 -24.13 -52.77
C PRO A 104 -28.91 -22.77 -53.49
N PHE A 105 -27.76 -22.16 -53.79
CA PHE A 105 -27.60 -21.31 -54.99
C PHE A 105 -26.20 -21.37 -55.58
#